data_AF-A0A7X3R4F7-F1
#
_entry.id   AF-A0A7X3R4F7-F1
#
_cell.length_a   1.000
_cell.length_b   1.000
_cell.length_c   1.000
_cell.angle_alpha   90.00
_cell.angle_beta   90.00
_cell.angle_gamma   90.00
#
_symmetry.space_group_name_H-M   'P 1'
#
loop_
_entity.id
_entity.type
_entity.pdbx_description
1 polymer ?
#
loop_
_entity_poly.entity_id
_entity_poly.type
_entity_poly.pdbx_seq_one_letter_code
_entity_poly.pdbx_strand_id
1 'polypeptide(L)'
;MNGAELKAKTRAGGIVYGTMLSAARNPRWATTVAGLGLDYVIIDSEHAPRGRSEIADLLAGLTSVDVVPIVRVPIPSSHYITMALDAGAQGILAPYCETPDEVREVVGATKWRPLKGELVRRVVEQGEFPSDASREYLERRNRNS
;
A
#
# COMPACT_ATOMS: atom_id res chain seq x y z
N MET A 1 -9.86 1.72 -12.21
CA MET A 1 -9.86 1.44 -10.77
C MET A 1 -8.54 1.87 -10.15
N ASN A 2 -8.60 2.76 -9.17
CA ASN A 2 -7.49 3.09 -8.27
C ASN A 2 -7.72 2.49 -6.87
N GLY A 3 -6.75 2.61 -5.97
CA GLY A 3 -6.81 2.05 -4.62
C GLY A 3 -8.01 2.50 -3.79
N ALA A 4 -8.45 3.77 -3.93
CA ALA A 4 -9.62 4.27 -3.23
C ALA A 4 -10.91 3.63 -3.74
N GLU A 5 -11.03 3.45 -5.06
CA GLU A 5 -12.16 2.77 -5.70
C GLU A 5 -12.19 1.28 -5.34
N LEU A 6 -11.04 0.59 -5.33
CA LEU A 6 -10.92 -0.80 -4.87
C LEU A 6 -11.40 -0.94 -3.42
N LYS A 7 -10.91 -0.07 -2.53
CA LYS A 7 -11.33 -0.03 -1.11
C LYS A 7 -12.82 0.23 -0.95
N ALA A 8 -13.39 1.13 -1.75
CA ALA A 8 -14.83 1.42 -1.72
C ALA A 8 -15.66 0.20 -2.18
N LYS A 9 -15.26 -0.45 -3.28
CA LYS A 9 -15.91 -1.66 -3.81
C LYS A 9 -15.89 -2.79 -2.79
N THR A 10 -14.74 -3.07 -2.17
CA THR A 10 -14.62 -4.10 -1.13
C THR A 10 -15.47 -3.78 0.10
N ARG A 11 -15.52 -2.52 0.54
CA ARG A 11 -16.36 -2.09 1.68
C ARG A 11 -17.86 -2.23 1.42
N ALA A 12 -18.28 -2.05 0.17
CA ALA A 12 -19.67 -2.25 -0.23
C ALA A 12 -20.05 -3.74 -0.37
N GLY A 13 -19.15 -4.68 -0.05
CA GLY A 13 -19.36 -6.12 -0.21
C GLY A 13 -19.19 -6.61 -1.65
N GLY A 14 -18.63 -5.78 -2.54
CA GLY A 14 -18.33 -6.17 -3.91
C GLY A 14 -17.18 -7.17 -4.00
N ILE A 15 -17.21 -8.02 -5.04
CA ILE A 15 -16.14 -8.97 -5.32
C ILE A 15 -15.04 -8.27 -6.13
N VAL A 16 -13.79 -8.50 -5.74
CA VAL A 16 -12.59 -8.02 -6.45
C VAL A 16 -11.70 -9.19 -6.85
N TYR A 17 -11.14 -9.14 -8.05
CA TYR A 17 -10.25 -10.16 -8.59
C TYR A 17 -8.84 -9.62 -8.72
N GLY A 18 -7.85 -10.42 -8.32
CA GLY A 18 -6.46 -10.03 -8.46
C GLY A 18 -5.50 -11.21 -8.54
N THR A 19 -4.24 -10.90 -8.81
CA THR A 19 -3.18 -11.92 -8.99
C THR A 19 -1.88 -11.52 -8.30
N MET A 20 -1.03 -12.51 -8.02
CA MET A 20 0.34 -12.30 -7.52
C MET A 20 1.31 -12.14 -8.69
N LEU A 21 2.14 -11.10 -8.63
CA LEU A 21 3.23 -10.87 -9.57
C LEU A 21 4.55 -11.32 -8.92
N SER A 22 4.88 -12.60 -9.05
CA SER A 22 6.10 -13.17 -8.44
C SER A 22 7.26 -13.33 -9.43
N ALA A 23 6.99 -13.56 -10.72
CA ALA A 23 8.02 -13.86 -11.72
C ALA A 23 8.35 -12.70 -12.69
N ALA A 24 7.39 -11.85 -13.01
CA ALA A 24 7.60 -10.78 -14.00
C ALA A 24 8.43 -9.62 -13.40
N ARG A 25 9.56 -9.29 -14.02
CA ARG A 25 10.49 -8.23 -13.54
C ARG A 25 10.49 -6.97 -14.39
N ASN A 26 9.95 -7.06 -15.61
CA ASN A 26 9.99 -5.95 -16.57
C ASN A 26 8.67 -5.14 -16.49
N PRO A 27 8.72 -3.80 -16.27
CA PRO A 27 7.54 -2.94 -16.24
C PRO A 27 6.66 -2.99 -17.48
N ARG A 28 7.21 -3.41 -18.63
CA ARG A 28 6.45 -3.62 -19.88
C ARG A 28 5.32 -4.65 -19.75
N TRP A 29 5.31 -5.46 -18.70
CA TRP A 29 4.19 -6.36 -18.39
C TRP A 29 2.92 -5.62 -17.95
N ALA A 30 2.99 -4.34 -17.58
CA ALA A 30 1.84 -3.59 -17.08
C ALA A 30 0.63 -3.63 -18.01
N THR A 31 0.82 -3.43 -19.32
CA THR A 31 -0.26 -3.49 -20.32
C THR A 31 -0.84 -4.90 -20.45
N THR A 32 0.01 -5.93 -20.36
CA THR A 32 -0.44 -7.32 -20.39
C THR A 32 -1.28 -7.64 -19.17
N VAL A 33 -0.85 -7.22 -17.98
CA VAL A 33 -1.60 -7.40 -16.72
C VAL A 33 -2.94 -6.67 -16.76
N ALA A 34 -2.97 -5.44 -17.28
CA ALA A 34 -4.22 -4.68 -17.44
C ALA A 34 -5.21 -5.37 -18.40
N GLY A 35 -4.70 -6.01 -19.46
CA GLY A 35 -5.52 -6.78 -20.39
C GLY A 35 -6.20 -8.02 -19.80
N LEU A 36 -5.83 -8.45 -18.58
CA LEU A 36 -6.45 -9.59 -17.90
C LEU A 36 -7.80 -9.24 -17.26
N GLY A 37 -8.17 -7.96 -17.17
CA GLY A 37 -9.42 -7.51 -16.55
C GLY A 37 -9.47 -7.71 -15.03
N LEU A 38 -8.31 -7.66 -14.36
CA LEU A 38 -8.18 -7.78 -12.91
C LEU A 38 -8.34 -6.42 -12.23
N ASP A 39 -8.94 -6.40 -11.03
CA ASP A 39 -9.08 -5.18 -10.22
C ASP A 39 -7.74 -4.76 -9.57
N TYR A 40 -6.90 -5.73 -9.20
CA TYR A 40 -5.62 -5.46 -8.54
C TYR A 40 -4.53 -6.50 -8.84
N VAL A 41 -3.28 -6.12 -8.56
CA VAL A 41 -2.11 -7.01 -8.61
C VAL A 41 -1.26 -6.82 -7.37
N ILE A 42 -0.70 -7.91 -6.84
CA ILE A 42 0.22 -7.86 -5.71
C ILE A 42 1.64 -8.09 -6.22
N ILE A 43 2.48 -7.06 -6.11
CA ILE A 43 3.93 -7.18 -6.31
C ILE A 43 4.51 -7.84 -5.07
N ASP A 44 4.96 -9.08 -5.22
CA ASP A 44 5.56 -9.84 -4.14
C ASP A 44 7.02 -9.40 -3.92
N SER A 45 7.37 -8.95 -2.72
CA SER A 45 8.76 -8.70 -2.32
C SER A 45 9.21 -9.53 -1.11
N GLU A 46 8.35 -10.41 -0.61
CA GLU A 46 8.68 -11.31 0.50
C GLU A 46 9.29 -12.62 0.00
N HIS A 47 8.70 -13.20 -1.04
CA HIS A 47 9.15 -14.48 -1.59
C HIS A 47 9.75 -14.37 -2.98
N ALA A 48 9.53 -13.25 -3.69
CA ALA A 48 10.24 -12.96 -4.92
C ALA A 48 11.50 -12.14 -4.63
N PRO A 49 12.63 -12.40 -5.32
CA PRO A 49 13.91 -11.74 -5.07
C PRO A 49 13.96 -10.33 -5.67
N ARG A 50 13.11 -9.42 -5.18
CA ARG A 50 12.96 -8.06 -5.70
C ARG A 50 13.67 -7.02 -4.85
N GLY A 51 14.35 -6.10 -5.52
CA GLY A 51 14.92 -4.91 -4.89
C GLY A 51 13.97 -3.71 -4.95
N ARG A 52 14.29 -2.66 -4.18
CA ARG A 52 13.50 -1.41 -4.12
C ARG A 52 13.30 -0.77 -5.50
N SER A 53 14.35 -0.67 -6.32
CA SER A 53 14.27 -0.04 -7.65
C SER A 53 13.36 -0.82 -8.59
N GLU A 54 13.44 -2.16 -8.58
CA GLU A 54 12.58 -3.01 -9.40
C GLU A 54 11.10 -2.85 -9.02
N ILE A 55 10.79 -2.75 -7.72
CA ILE A 55 9.43 -2.48 -7.25
C ILE A 55 8.96 -1.11 -7.74
N ALA A 56 9.80 -0.08 -7.63
CA ALA A 56 9.45 1.26 -8.11
C ALA A 56 9.19 1.31 -9.62
N ASP A 57 10.02 0.62 -10.42
CA ASP A 57 9.84 0.54 -11.87
C ASP A 57 8.53 -0.18 -12.24
N LEU A 58 8.19 -1.27 -11.56
CA LEU A 58 6.92 -1.97 -11.75
C LEU A 58 5.73 -1.09 -11.36
N LEU A 59 5.82 -0.38 -10.23
CA LEU A 59 4.79 0.54 -9.78
C LEU A 59 4.58 1.68 -10.78
N ALA A 60 5.66 2.27 -11.33
CA ALA A 60 5.56 3.30 -12.36
C ALA A 60 4.79 2.81 -13.59
N GLY A 61 5.02 1.56 -14.03
CA GLY A 61 4.26 0.95 -15.12
C GLY A 61 2.79 0.69 -14.74
N LEU A 62 2.56 0.02 -13.60
CA LEU A 62 1.22 -0.43 -13.19
C LEU A 62 0.30 0.72 -12.79
N THR A 63 0.81 1.79 -12.19
CA THR A 63 0.01 2.97 -11.84
C THR A 63 -0.51 3.74 -13.05
N SER A 64 0.04 3.48 -14.25
CA SER A 64 -0.39 4.11 -15.50
C SER A 64 -1.48 3.35 -16.26
N VAL A 65 -1.91 2.19 -15.74
CA VAL A 65 -2.90 1.31 -16.38
C VAL A 65 -4.02 0.96 -15.40
N ASP A 66 -5.09 0.33 -15.91
CA ASP A 66 -6.32 0.07 -15.15
C ASP A 66 -6.24 -1.17 -14.23
N VAL A 67 -5.26 -1.19 -13.31
CA VAL A 67 -5.12 -2.22 -12.28
C VAL A 67 -4.49 -1.63 -11.03
N VAL A 68 -5.01 -1.93 -9.85
CA VAL A 68 -4.48 -1.38 -8.59
C VAL A 68 -3.20 -2.12 -8.16
N PRO A 69 -2.04 -1.45 -8.07
CA PRO A 69 -0.82 -2.10 -7.61
C PRO A 69 -0.72 -2.09 -6.08
N ILE A 70 -0.68 -3.28 -5.50
CA ILE A 70 -0.45 -3.54 -4.08
C ILE A 70 0.95 -4.11 -3.92
N VAL A 71 1.69 -3.71 -2.88
CA VAL A 71 2.99 -4.31 -2.55
C VAL A 71 2.86 -5.20 -1.34
N ARG A 72 3.27 -6.47 -1.46
CA ARG A 72 3.52 -7.34 -0.31
C ARG A 72 4.92 -7.04 0.21
N VAL A 73 4.99 -6.45 1.40
CA VAL A 73 6.28 -6.12 2.05
C VAL A 73 6.91 -7.36 2.69
N PRO A 74 8.24 -7.40 2.90
CA PRO A 74 8.89 -8.61 3.44
C PRO A 74 8.50 -8.93 4.88
N ILE A 75 8.25 -7.90 5.68
CA ILE A 75 7.86 -7.97 7.09
C ILE A 75 6.95 -6.77 7.43
N PRO A 76 6.12 -6.84 8.48
CA PRO A 76 5.22 -5.75 8.90
C PRO A 76 5.99 -4.59 9.55
N SER A 77 6.83 -3.92 8.76
CA SER A 77 7.67 -2.81 9.21
C SER A 77 7.33 -1.52 8.47
N SER A 78 7.17 -0.45 9.25
CA SER A 78 6.94 0.91 8.78
C SER A 78 7.98 1.38 7.73
N HIS A 79 9.21 0.87 7.80
CA HIS A 79 10.25 1.17 6.83
C HIS A 79 9.90 0.68 5.42
N TYR A 80 9.58 -0.60 5.24
CA TYR A 80 9.21 -1.16 3.93
C TYR A 80 7.90 -0.60 3.42
N ILE A 81 6.94 -0.37 4.32
CA ILE A 81 5.63 0.18 3.99
C ILE A 81 5.76 1.60 3.43
N THR A 82 6.48 2.49 4.12
CA THR A 82 6.67 3.85 3.64
C THR A 82 7.45 3.88 2.33
N MET A 83 8.46 3.02 2.16
CA MET A 83 9.17 2.89 0.88
C MET A 83 8.25 2.50 -0.28
N ALA A 84 7.38 1.51 -0.10
CA ALA A 84 6.43 1.08 -1.12
C ALA A 84 5.42 2.18 -1.47
N LEU A 85 4.88 2.85 -0.45
CA LEU A 85 3.91 3.94 -0.61
C LEU A 85 4.52 5.21 -1.22
N ASP A 86 5.79 5.48 -0.99
CA ASP A 86 6.53 6.57 -1.65
C ASP A 86 6.85 6.23 -3.10
N ALA A 87 7.01 4.93 -3.43
CA ALA A 87 7.21 4.45 -4.79
C ALA A 87 5.90 4.35 -5.63
N GLY A 88 4.75 4.66 -5.04
CA GLY A 88 3.46 4.69 -5.75
C GLY A 88 2.56 3.47 -5.55
N ALA A 89 2.86 2.60 -4.58
CA ALA A 89 1.93 1.54 -4.19
C ALA A 89 0.60 2.16 -3.73
N GLN A 90 -0.51 1.59 -4.19
CA GLN A 90 -1.86 2.03 -3.84
C GLN A 90 -2.48 1.17 -2.72
N GLY A 91 -1.79 0.10 -2.33
CA GLY A 91 -2.11 -0.70 -1.17
C GLY A 91 -0.89 -1.48 -0.67
N ILE A 92 -1.00 -2.00 0.55
CA ILE A 92 0.03 -2.79 1.19
C ILE A 92 -0.58 -4.11 1.66
N LEU A 93 0.11 -5.20 1.36
CA LEU A 93 -0.10 -6.49 1.98
C LEU A 93 1.03 -6.70 3.00
N ALA A 94 0.69 -6.69 4.29
CA ALA A 94 1.65 -6.96 5.35
C ALA A 94 1.53 -8.43 5.79
N PRO A 95 2.59 -9.23 5.69
CA PRO A 95 2.58 -10.63 6.11
C PRO A 95 2.72 -10.74 7.63
N TYR A 96 2.34 -11.91 8.17
CA TYR A 96 2.59 -12.34 9.57
C TYR A 96 2.38 -11.25 10.64
N CYS A 97 1.29 -10.47 10.54
CA CYS A 97 0.88 -9.63 11.67
C CYS A 97 0.23 -10.53 12.73
N GLU A 98 0.93 -10.81 13.82
CA GLU A 98 0.51 -11.73 14.88
C GLU A 98 0.07 -10.98 16.15
N THR A 99 0.44 -9.70 16.26
CA THR A 99 0.13 -8.86 17.41
C THR A 99 -0.64 -7.59 17.02
N PRO A 100 -1.44 -7.02 17.94
CA PRO A 100 -2.07 -5.72 17.72
C PRO A 100 -1.06 -4.60 17.45
N ASP A 101 0.13 -4.66 18.03
CA ASP A 101 1.16 -3.62 17.85
C ASP A 101 1.74 -3.62 16.44
N GLU A 102 1.95 -4.80 15.83
CA GLU A 102 2.34 -4.90 14.42
C GLU A 102 1.26 -4.31 13.51
N VAL A 103 -0.02 -4.62 13.77
CA VAL A 103 -1.14 -4.02 13.01
C VAL A 103 -1.15 -2.50 13.16
N ARG A 104 -0.93 -1.98 14.37
CA ARG A 104 -0.83 -0.52 14.62
C ARG A 104 0.33 0.10 13.86
N GLU A 105 1.50 -0.56 13.81
CA GLU A 105 2.65 -0.09 13.04
C GLU A 105 2.31 -0.02 11.55
N VAL A 106 1.70 -1.07 10.98
CA VAL A 106 1.29 -1.11 9.57
C VAL A 106 0.28 -0.03 9.24
N VAL A 107 -0.78 0.10 10.04
CA VAL A 107 -1.82 1.12 9.85
C VAL A 107 -1.24 2.53 10.01
N GLY A 108 -0.38 2.73 11.00
CA GLY A 108 0.31 3.99 11.26
C GLY A 108 1.15 4.44 10.07
N ALA A 109 2.00 3.55 9.56
CA ALA A 109 2.85 3.82 8.41
C ALA A 109 2.05 4.06 7.12
N THR A 110 0.89 3.41 6.98
CA THR A 110 0.05 3.54 5.78
C THR A 110 -0.78 4.82 5.77
N LYS A 111 -1.46 5.12 6.89
CA LYS A 111 -2.40 6.24 6.97
C LYS A 111 -1.76 7.54 7.47
N TRP A 112 -0.88 7.48 8.45
CA TRP A 112 -0.49 8.68 9.19
C TRP A 112 0.87 9.23 8.77
N ARG A 113 1.40 8.80 7.62
CA ARG A 113 2.59 9.40 6.99
C ARG A 113 2.42 10.92 6.78
N PRO A 114 3.43 11.76 7.06
CA PRO A 114 4.82 11.39 7.32
C PRO A 114 5.18 11.17 8.80
N LEU A 115 4.21 11.05 9.72
CA LEU A 115 4.50 10.81 11.14
C LEU A 115 5.26 9.50 11.34
N LYS A 116 6.20 9.49 12.29
CA LYS A 116 7.06 8.36 12.64
C LYS A 116 7.30 8.31 14.14
N GLY A 117 7.76 7.15 14.62
CA GLY A 117 8.14 6.95 16.02
C GLY A 117 6.99 7.26 16.98
N GLU A 118 7.30 8.03 18.03
CA GLU A 118 6.34 8.36 19.08
C GLU A 118 5.10 9.12 18.58
N LEU A 119 5.25 10.01 17.60
CA LEU A 119 4.14 10.81 17.09
C LEU A 119 3.06 9.97 16.42
N VAL A 120 3.46 8.96 15.63
CA VAL A 120 2.47 8.09 14.98
C VAL A 120 1.83 7.13 15.98
N ARG A 121 2.54 6.69 17.02
CA ARG A 121 1.98 5.86 18.09
C ARG A 121 0.87 6.60 18.83
N ARG A 122 1.10 7.84 19.26
CA ARG A 122 0.07 8.68 19.90
C ARG A 122 -1.18 8.85 19.03
N VAL A 123 -1.01 9.08 17.73
CA VAL A 123 -2.14 9.18 16.80
C VAL A 123 -2.91 7.85 16.70
N VAL A 124 -2.21 6.72 16.57
CA VAL A 124 -2.84 5.41 16.38
C VAL A 124 -3.50 4.88 17.65
N GLU A 125 -2.87 5.09 18.81
CA GLU A 125 -3.31 4.55 20.10
C GLU A 125 -4.29 5.47 20.83
N GLN A 126 -4.06 6.78 20.76
CA GLN A 126 -4.76 7.77 21.59
C GLN A 126 -5.59 8.76 20.75
N GLY A 127 -5.38 8.81 19.43
CA GLY A 127 -6.03 9.81 18.57
C GLY A 127 -5.50 11.23 18.78
N GLU A 128 -4.32 11.35 19.40
CA GLU A 128 -3.66 12.63 19.71
C GLU A 128 -2.74 13.05 18.57
N PHE A 129 -3.08 14.16 17.93
CA PHE A 129 -2.31 14.73 16.82
C PHE A 129 -1.36 15.83 17.32
N PRO A 130 -0.22 16.08 16.62
CA PRO A 130 0.71 17.14 17.00
C PRO A 130 0.09 18.54 17.04
N SER A 131 -0.92 18.79 16.19
CA SER A 131 -1.71 20.02 16.13
C SER A 131 -2.98 19.78 15.33
N ASP A 132 -3.96 20.69 15.43
CA ASP A 132 -5.17 20.65 14.61
C ASP A 132 -4.88 20.76 13.11
N ALA A 133 -3.90 21.60 12.73
CA ALA A 133 -3.45 21.71 11.35
C ALA A 133 -2.85 20.39 10.83
N SER A 134 -2.11 19.66 11.67
CA SER A 134 -1.60 18.32 11.33
C SER A 134 -2.72 17.30 11.16
N ARG A 135 -3.72 17.32 12.06
CA ARG A 135 -4.92 16.47 11.98
C ARG A 135 -5.63 16.69 10.64
N GLU A 136 -5.99 17.94 10.34
CA GLU A 136 -6.74 18.28 9.12
C GLU A 136 -5.99 17.85 7.85
N TYR A 137 -4.68 18.13 7.79
CA TYR A 137 -3.84 17.73 6.66
C TYR A 137 -3.84 16.21 6.46
N LEU A 138 -3.62 15.44 7.53
CA LEU A 138 -3.53 13.98 7.48
C LEU A 138 -4.87 13.33 7.14
N GLU A 139 -5.97 13.80 7.73
CA GLU A 139 -7.32 13.33 7.43
C GLU A 139 -7.72 13.64 5.98
N ARG A 140 -7.39 14.84 5.47
CA ARG A 140 -7.59 15.19 4.06
C ARG A 140 -6.79 14.28 3.13
N ARG A 141 -5.52 14.03 3.45
CA ARG A 141 -4.68 13.12 2.68
C ARG A 141 -5.27 11.70 2.63
N ASN A 142 -5.76 11.21 3.78
CA ASN A 142 -6.31 9.86 3.92
C ASN A 142 -7.68 9.63 3.28
N ARG A 143 -8.38 10.70 2.87
CA ARG A 143 -9.67 10.56 2.16
C ARG A 143 -9.52 9.86 0.80
N ASN A 144 -8.37 10.03 0.16
CA ASN A 144 -8.07 9.49 -1.18
C ASN A 144 -7.04 8.34 -1.15
N SER A 145 -6.78 7.76 0.02
CA SER A 145 -5.86 6.63 0.25
C SER A 145 -6.57 5.43 0.87
#